data_AF-A0A091I8D2-F1
#
_entry.id   AF-A0A091I8D2-F1
#
_cell.length_a   1.000
_cell.length_b   1.000
_cell.length_c   1.000
_cell.angle_alpha   90.00
_cell.angle_beta   90.00
_cell.angle_gamma   90.00
#
_symmetry.space_group_name_H-M   'P 1'
#
loop_
_entity.id
_entity.type
_entity.pdbx_description
1 polymer ?
#
loop_
_entity_poly.entity_id
_entity_poly.type
_entity_poly.pdbx_seq_one_letter_code
_entity_poly.pdbx_strand_id
1 'polypeptide(L)'
;MLGLLGLKSSKERLVSASQSLHNLLSLYVSTANTMIQLLNTHLDTNLPAMTMKENLGIKENLQLLIIGLKEVQATVGKKDKDAQEIIR
;
A
#
# COMPACT_ATOMS: atom_id res chain seq x y z
N MET A 1 -30.67 -19.40 -16.37
CA MET A 1 -30.15 -19.40 -17.76
C MET A 1 -29.47 -18.07 -18.08
N LEU A 2 -28.37 -17.72 -17.39
CA LEU A 2 -27.56 -16.53 -17.70
C LEU A 2 -26.14 -16.90 -18.17
N GLY A 3 -25.64 -18.08 -17.81
CA GLY A 3 -24.32 -18.57 -18.22
C GLY A 3 -24.17 -18.89 -19.72
N LEU A 4 -25.26 -19.05 -20.46
CA LEU A 4 -25.25 -19.35 -21.90
C LEU A 4 -25.03 -18.11 -22.79
N LEU A 5 -25.15 -16.89 -22.24
CA LEU A 5 -24.91 -15.63 -22.94
C LEU A 5 -23.52 -15.04 -22.68
N GLY A 6 -22.64 -15.76 -21.97
CA GLY A 6 -21.34 -15.25 -21.53
C GLY A 6 -21.43 -14.14 -20.46
N LEU A 7 -22.63 -13.82 -19.97
CA LEU A 7 -22.82 -12.88 -18.87
C LEU A 7 -22.44 -13.56 -17.55
N LYS A 8 -21.31 -13.14 -16.97
CA LYS A 8 -20.93 -13.52 -15.60
C LYS A 8 -22.06 -13.20 -14.63
N SER A 9 -22.35 -14.14 -13.74
CA SER A 9 -23.30 -13.92 -12.67
C SER A 9 -22.82 -12.79 -11.75
N SER A 10 -23.74 -12.12 -11.05
CA SER A 10 -23.38 -11.08 -10.07
C SER A 10 -22.38 -11.60 -9.02
N LYS A 11 -22.48 -12.88 -8.64
CA LYS A 11 -21.54 -13.54 -7.73
C LYS A 11 -20.14 -13.66 -8.31
N GLU A 12 -20.00 -14.13 -9.55
CA GLU A 12 -18.70 -14.23 -10.23
C GLU A 12 -18.06 -12.87 -10.47
N ARG A 13 -18.87 -11.85 -10.81
CA ARG A 13 -18.41 -10.47 -10.93
C ARG A 13 -17.87 -9.94 -9.59
N LEU A 14 -18.59 -10.21 -8.50
CA LEU A 14 -18.17 -9.80 -7.16
C LEU A 14 -16.86 -10.48 -6.76
N VAL A 15 -16.75 -11.81 -6.91
CA VAL A 15 -15.51 -12.56 -6.60
C VAL A 15 -14.34 -12.03 -7.43
N SER A 16 -14.54 -11.82 -8.74
CA SER A 16 -13.52 -11.26 -9.62
C SER A 16 -13.09 -9.86 -9.19
N ALA A 17 -14.02 -8.99 -8.80
CA ALA A 17 -13.71 -7.65 -8.32
C ALA A 17 -12.95 -7.68 -6.99
N SER A 18 -13.35 -8.54 -6.05
CA SER A 18 -12.64 -8.75 -4.78
C SER A 18 -11.20 -9.24 -4.99
N GLN A 19 -10.99 -10.18 -5.91
CA GLN A 19 -9.65 -10.65 -6.26
C GLN A 19 -8.80 -9.53 -6.88
N SER A 20 -9.37 -8.74 -7.80
CA SER A 20 -8.66 -7.60 -8.38
C SER A 20 -8.28 -6.57 -7.33
N LEU A 21 -9.16 -6.27 -6.37
CA LEU A 21 -8.86 -5.37 -5.25
C LEU A 21 -7.73 -5.90 -4.36
N HIS A 22 -7.73 -7.21 -4.07
CA HIS A 22 -6.65 -7.83 -3.31
C HIS A 22 -5.31 -7.74 -4.04
N ASN A 23 -5.29 -8.00 -5.35
CA ASN A 23 -4.08 -7.91 -6.17
C ASN A 23 -3.54 -6.47 -6.23
N LEU A 24 -4.42 -5.47 -6.38
CA LEU A 24 -4.04 -4.06 -6.34
C LEU A 24 -3.46 -3.66 -4.99
N LEU A 25 -4.04 -4.15 -3.88
CA LEU A 25 -3.51 -3.88 -2.56
C LEU A 25 -2.11 -4.47 -2.36
N SER A 26 -1.89 -5.71 -2.82
CA SER A 26 -0.56 -6.33 -2.81
C SER A 26 0.46 -5.51 -3.62
N LEU A 27 0.08 -5.03 -4.81
CA LEU A 27 0.92 -4.17 -5.63
C LEU A 27 1.27 -2.85 -4.91
N TYR A 28 0.31 -2.22 -4.24
CA TYR A 28 0.58 -0.99 -3.50
C TYR A 28 1.50 -1.21 -2.30
N VAL A 29 1.32 -2.30 -1.55
CA VAL A 29 2.23 -2.65 -0.44
C VAL A 29 3.65 -2.90 -0.97
N SER A 30 3.79 -3.65 -2.08
CA SER A 30 5.09 -3.88 -2.70
C SER A 30 5.75 -2.56 -3.14
N THR A 31 5.01 -1.70 -3.81
CA THR A 31 5.51 -0.39 -4.28
C THR A 31 5.91 0.50 -3.10
N ALA A 32 5.09 0.54 -2.05
CA ALA A 32 5.40 1.29 -0.84
C ALA A 32 6.69 0.80 -0.18
N ASN A 33 6.91 -0.51 -0.11
CA ASN A 33 8.13 -1.09 0.44
C ASN A 33 9.37 -0.76 -0.38
N THR A 34 9.27 -0.76 -1.72
CA THR A 34 10.37 -0.29 -2.58
C THR A 34 10.72 1.16 -2.27
N MET A 35 9.73 2.03 -2.11
CA MET A 35 9.97 3.43 -1.73
C MET A 35 10.60 3.55 -0.34
N ILE A 36 10.08 2.82 0.66
CA ILE A 36 10.65 2.79 2.02
C ILE A 36 12.13 2.37 1.98
N GLN A 37 12.46 1.33 1.20
CA GLN A 37 13.84 0.87 1.08
C GLN A 37 14.77 1.95 0.51
N LEU A 38 14.33 2.67 -0.54
CA LEU A 38 15.08 3.78 -1.10
C LEU A 38 15.27 4.90 -0.08
N LEU A 39 14.21 5.26 0.65
CA LEU A 39 14.27 6.29 1.71
C LEU A 39 15.26 5.89 2.81
N ASN A 40 15.19 4.64 3.30
CA ASN A 40 16.12 4.15 4.32
C ASN A 40 17.56 4.16 3.84
N THR A 41 17.80 3.81 2.57
CA THR A 41 19.14 3.76 1.98
C THR A 41 19.74 5.17 1.81
N HIS A 42 18.94 6.15 1.41
CA HIS A 42 19.44 7.45 0.97
C HIS A 42 19.24 8.60 1.96
N LEU A 43 18.28 8.49 2.86
CA LEU A 43 17.95 9.54 3.85
C LEU A 43 18.30 9.14 5.29
N ASP A 44 18.96 8.00 5.46
CA ASP A 44 19.30 7.42 6.76
C ASP A 44 18.05 7.37 7.68
N THR A 45 16.97 6.80 7.14
CA THR A 45 15.73 6.54 7.86
C THR A 45 15.65 5.08 8.28
N ASN A 46 14.86 4.79 9.31
CA ASN A 46 14.57 3.43 9.79
C ASN A 46 13.07 3.14 9.72
N LEU A 47 12.47 3.41 8.56
CA LEU A 47 11.05 3.13 8.32
C LEU A 47 10.82 1.61 8.17
N PRO A 48 9.84 1.03 8.86
CA PRO A 48 9.56 -0.39 8.75
C PRO A 48 8.90 -0.74 7.41
N ALA A 49 9.17 -1.95 6.90
CA ALA A 49 8.43 -2.49 5.77
C ALA A 49 6.98 -2.79 6.15
N MET A 50 6.05 -2.48 5.26
CA MET A 50 4.63 -2.76 5.40
C MET A 50 4.33 -4.20 4.96
N THR A 51 3.34 -4.82 5.59
CA THR A 51 2.95 -6.20 5.25
C THR A 51 1.44 -6.33 5.27
N MET A 52 0.91 -7.08 4.31
CA MET A 52 -0.49 -7.52 4.37
C MET A 52 -0.66 -8.57 5.46
N LYS A 53 -1.82 -8.54 6.11
CA LYS A 53 -2.25 -9.49 7.12
C LYS A 53 -3.34 -10.37 6.52
N GLU A 54 -3.05 -11.65 6.36
CA GLU A 54 -3.95 -12.65 5.74
C GLU A 54 -5.23 -12.86 6.55
N ASN A 55 -5.19 -12.63 7.86
CA ASN A 55 -6.34 -12.73 8.75
C ASN A 55 -7.25 -11.48 8.73
N LEU A 56 -6.90 -10.45 7.94
CA LEU A 56 -7.65 -9.20 7.83
C LEU A 56 -8.29 -9.05 6.45
N GLY A 57 -9.41 -8.34 6.38
CA GLY A 57 -10.05 -7.99 5.12
C GLY A 57 -9.27 -6.96 4.31
N ILE A 58 -9.74 -6.71 3.09
CA ILE A 58 -9.15 -5.72 2.17
C ILE A 58 -9.18 -4.32 2.80
N LYS A 59 -10.29 -3.97 3.46
CA LYS A 59 -10.46 -2.65 4.12
C LYS A 59 -9.44 -2.44 5.22
N GLU A 60 -9.28 -3.42 6.11
CA GLU A 60 -8.39 -3.31 7.26
C GLU A 60 -6.93 -3.25 6.79
N ASN A 61 -6.55 -4.04 5.77
CA ASN A 61 -5.23 -3.95 5.16
C ASN A 61 -4.97 -2.59 4.47
N LEU A 62 -5.97 -2.00 3.81
CA LEU A 62 -5.88 -0.65 3.26
C LEU A 62 -5.67 0.41 4.36
N GLN A 63 -6.34 0.27 5.49
CA GLN A 63 -6.16 1.17 6.63
C GLN A 63 -4.74 1.08 7.19
N LEU A 64 -4.18 -0.13 7.32
CA LEU A 64 -2.79 -0.32 7.74
C LEU A 64 -1.81 0.33 6.77
N LEU A 65 -2.02 0.16 5.46
CA LEU A 65 -1.21 0.81 4.42
C LEU A 65 -1.27 2.34 4.54
N ILE A 66 -2.46 2.91 4.72
CA ILE A 66 -2.62 4.37 4.88
C ILE A 66 -1.91 4.88 6.13
N ILE A 67 -2.02 4.17 7.26
CA ILE A 67 -1.33 4.54 8.50
C ILE A 67 0.18 4.54 8.28
N GLY A 68 0.74 3.47 7.73
CA GLY A 68 2.16 3.39 7.43
C GLY A 68 2.63 4.51 6.49
N LEU A 69 1.86 4.83 5.45
CA LEU A 69 2.21 5.90 4.51
C LEU A 69 2.22 7.29 5.16
N LYS A 70 1.36 7.53 6.15
CA LYS A 70 1.39 8.77 6.94
C LYS A 70 2.65 8.87 7.80
N GLU A 71 3.10 7.76 8.37
CA GLU A 71 4.36 7.72 9.13
C GLU A 71 5.57 7.98 8.23
N VAL A 72 5.59 7.40 7.03
CA VAL A 72 6.60 7.68 5.99
C VAL A 72 6.60 9.18 5.66
N GLN A 73 5.43 9.77 5.39
CA GLN A 73 5.30 11.19 5.07
C GLN A 73 5.83 12.08 6.20
N ALA A 74 5.49 11.78 7.45
CA ALA A 74 5.96 12.55 8.61
C ALA A 74 7.49 12.47 8.76
N THR A 75 8.06 11.27 8.56
CA THR A 75 9.50 11.04 8.69
C THR A 75 10.30 11.75 7.60
N VAL A 76 9.88 11.62 6.34
CA VAL A 76 10.52 12.30 5.21
C VAL A 76 10.38 13.82 5.34
N GLY A 77 9.20 14.30 5.74
CA GLY A 77 8.98 15.73 5.97
C GLY A 77 9.83 16.31 7.09
N LYS A 78 10.20 15.52 8.10
CA LYS A 78 11.18 15.94 9.12
C LYS A 78 12.59 16.01 8.52
N LYS A 79 13.03 14.96 7.82
CA LYS A 79 14.35 14.91 7.18
C LYS A 79 14.58 16.05 6.19
N ASP A 80 13.55 16.41 5.41
CA ASP A 80 13.60 17.55 4.49
C ASP A 80 13.85 18.88 5.21
N LYS A 81 13.16 19.12 6.34
CA LYS A 81 13.38 20.31 7.17
C LYS A 81 14.79 20.33 7.76
N ASP A 82 15.23 19.22 8.33
CA ASP A 82 16.58 19.10 8.91
C ASP A 82 17.65 19.39 7.85
N ALA A 83 17.46 18.92 6.60
CA ALA A 83 18.37 19.21 5.49
C ALA A 83 18.37 20.69 5.08
N GLN A 84 17.20 21.34 5.06
CA GLN A 84 17.08 22.77 4.75
C GLN A 84 17.76 23.66 5.80
N GLU A 85 17.79 23.24 7.07
CA GLU A 85 18.50 23.97 8.13
C GLU A 85 20.03 23.88 7.99
N ILE A 86 20.56 22.77 7.48
CA ILE A 86 22.01 22.59 7.24
C ILE A 86 22.50 23.42 6.04
N ILE A 87 21.65 23.60 5.03
CA ILE A 87 22.00 24.32 3.79
C ILE A 87 21.95 25.85 3.98
N ARG A 88 21.26 26.33 5.02
CA ARG A 88 21.17 27.77 5.37
C ARG A 88 22.40 28.26 6.11
#